data_AF-A0A935FMF6-F1
#
_entry.id   AF-A0A935FMF6-F1
#
_cell.length_a   1.000
_cell.length_b   1.000
_cell.length_c   1.000
_cell.angle_alpha   90.00
_cell.angle_beta   90.00
_cell.angle_gamma   90.00
#
_symmetry.space_group_name_H-M   'P 1'
#
loop_
_entity.id
_entity.type
_entity.pdbx_description
1 polymer ?
#
loop_
_entity_poly.entity_id
_entity_poly.type
_entity_poly.pdbx_seq_one_letter_code
_entity_poly.pdbx_strand_id
1 'polypeptide(L)'
;MTTTAPSSPTPPQTDADGDGQGNACDTDDDNDGHLDLVDNCPLVGNTDQSAALPSGCDEDLDLDNIPDSKDNCTSVANADQKDGDGDKLGDLCDGDLDGDGVVNGRDNCKAMANPNQADDDRDNKGNGCDERFCFVVDGDEKNCLDRTTAFQVYSPSMKVKTGEAFRLRLFANRENTALRYAWTVVERPNASTATVENPRGSVRLSSPHEYFYLKNNVATFTADEPGTYKIKVQGELVFADQVNPSFPSANSYVMTVTADGESTGGCSVGGHGSSASLGLLLALSLLALRRARRQS
;
A
#
# COMPACT_ATOMS: atom_id res chain seq x y z
N MET A 1 -48.81 56.13 27.92
CA MET A 1 -49.21 55.02 27.03
C MET A 1 -47.97 54.16 26.82
N THR A 2 -47.84 53.07 27.57
CA THR A 2 -46.76 52.09 27.42
C THR A 2 -47.42 50.78 27.06
N THR A 3 -47.36 50.43 25.78
CA THR A 3 -47.91 49.18 25.23
C THR A 3 -46.91 48.05 25.49
N THR A 4 -47.33 47.09 26.31
CA THR A 4 -46.71 45.78 26.50
C THR A 4 -46.82 44.95 25.23
N ALA A 5 -45.69 44.41 24.74
CA ALA A 5 -45.66 43.46 23.64
C ALA A 5 -46.30 42.11 24.05
N PRO A 6 -46.93 41.36 23.13
CA PRO A 6 -47.51 40.06 23.43
C PRO A 6 -46.39 39.01 23.49
N SER A 7 -46.42 38.18 24.53
CA SER A 7 -45.57 37.01 24.71
C SER A 7 -45.79 35.99 23.57
N SER A 8 -44.70 35.55 22.94
CA SER A 8 -44.70 34.36 22.06
C SER A 8 -45.32 33.16 22.79
N PRO A 9 -46.09 32.29 22.10
CA PRO A 9 -46.50 31.03 22.68
C PRO A 9 -45.25 30.20 23.01
N THR A 10 -45.17 29.69 24.24
CA THR A 10 -44.17 28.71 24.67
C THR A 10 -44.32 27.45 23.82
N PRO A 11 -43.21 26.74 23.50
CA PRO A 11 -43.30 25.45 22.83
C PRO A 11 -44.20 24.49 23.62
N PRO A 12 -44.93 23.57 22.95
CA PRO A 12 -45.72 22.55 23.65
C PRO A 12 -44.81 21.86 24.67
N GLN A 13 -45.25 21.84 25.92
CA GLN A 13 -44.58 21.08 26.97
C GLN A 13 -45.01 19.62 26.80
N THR A 14 -44.05 18.74 26.58
CA THR A 14 -44.25 17.29 26.67
C THR A 14 -44.39 16.91 28.15
N ASP A 15 -45.25 15.95 28.42
CA ASP A 15 -45.62 15.41 29.73
C ASP A 15 -45.98 13.93 29.46
N ALA A 16 -45.05 13.03 29.74
CA ALA A 16 -45.11 11.64 29.28
C ALA A 16 -45.99 10.74 30.17
N ASP A 17 -46.01 10.97 31.49
CA ASP A 17 -46.86 10.26 32.44
C ASP A 17 -48.21 10.97 32.72
N GLY A 18 -48.33 12.24 32.36
CA GLY A 18 -49.54 13.04 32.52
C GLY A 18 -49.78 13.54 33.96
N ASP A 19 -48.76 13.61 34.80
CA ASP A 19 -48.90 14.06 36.20
C ASP A 19 -48.98 15.59 36.36
N GLY A 20 -48.73 16.32 35.28
CA GLY A 20 -48.74 17.78 35.21
C GLY A 20 -47.38 18.44 35.44
N GLN A 21 -46.31 17.68 35.62
CA GLN A 21 -44.91 18.08 35.48
C GLN A 21 -44.48 17.83 34.03
N GLY A 22 -43.80 18.81 33.41
CA GLY A 22 -43.31 18.62 32.04
C GLY A 22 -41.97 17.91 32.07
N ASN A 23 -41.67 17.09 31.06
CA ASN A 23 -40.46 16.26 30.99
C ASN A 23 -39.14 17.01 31.27
N ALA A 24 -39.07 18.29 30.87
CA ALA A 24 -37.86 19.10 31.11
C ALA A 24 -37.55 19.37 32.59
N CYS A 25 -38.51 19.12 33.48
CA CYS A 25 -38.39 19.35 34.91
C CYS A 25 -38.93 18.20 35.77
N ASP A 26 -39.34 17.10 35.14
CA ASP A 26 -39.53 15.81 35.81
C ASP A 26 -38.18 15.13 36.02
N THR A 27 -38.15 14.19 36.96
CA THR A 27 -36.98 13.34 37.22
C THR A 27 -37.28 11.85 37.00
N ASP A 28 -38.54 11.53 36.70
CA ASP A 28 -39.11 10.22 36.40
C ASP A 28 -40.23 10.44 35.37
N ASP A 29 -39.82 10.72 34.13
CA ASP A 29 -40.67 11.21 33.02
C ASP A 29 -41.86 10.29 32.69
N ASP A 30 -41.79 8.99 33.03
CA ASP A 30 -42.84 8.00 32.77
C ASP A 30 -43.46 7.37 34.04
N ASN A 31 -42.94 7.75 35.22
CA ASN A 31 -43.43 7.40 36.55
C ASN A 31 -43.53 5.89 36.79
N ASP A 32 -42.58 5.15 36.22
CA ASP A 32 -42.45 3.71 36.41
C ASP A 32 -41.68 3.33 37.68
N GLY A 33 -41.12 4.34 38.37
CA GLY A 33 -40.38 4.21 39.61
C GLY A 33 -38.86 4.15 39.46
N HIS A 34 -38.32 4.38 38.27
CA HIS A 34 -36.89 4.58 37.99
C HIS A 34 -36.64 6.01 37.51
N LEU A 35 -35.63 6.68 38.06
CA LEU A 35 -35.32 8.04 37.65
C LEU A 35 -34.71 8.05 36.22
N ASP A 36 -34.93 9.10 35.44
CA ASP A 36 -34.46 9.21 34.05
C ASP A 36 -32.95 8.92 33.87
N LEU A 37 -32.14 9.26 34.90
CA LEU A 37 -30.69 9.04 34.89
C LEU A 37 -30.27 7.58 34.98
N VAL A 38 -31.18 6.69 35.37
CA VAL A 38 -30.92 5.26 35.58
C VAL A 38 -31.95 4.36 34.91
N ASP A 39 -33.03 4.93 34.39
CA ASP A 39 -34.02 4.26 33.59
C ASP A 39 -33.49 4.02 32.17
N ASN A 40 -33.54 2.76 31.71
CA ASN A 40 -33.19 2.40 30.34
C ASN A 40 -34.31 2.71 29.33
N CYS A 41 -35.43 3.28 29.78
CA CYS A 41 -36.54 3.70 28.97
C CYS A 41 -37.28 4.96 29.46
N PRO A 42 -36.62 6.13 29.62
CA PRO A 42 -37.14 7.28 30.39
C PRO A 42 -38.51 7.85 29.97
N LEU A 43 -39.06 7.46 28.81
CA LEU A 43 -40.33 7.98 28.30
C LEU A 43 -41.42 6.90 28.20
N VAL A 44 -41.12 5.64 28.53
CA VAL A 44 -42.02 4.50 28.38
C VAL A 44 -41.84 3.51 29.53
N GLY A 45 -42.78 3.59 30.47
CA GLY A 45 -42.64 2.88 31.74
C GLY A 45 -42.39 1.38 31.60
N ASN A 46 -41.32 0.93 32.26
CA ASN A 46 -40.83 -0.43 32.28
C ASN A 46 -40.23 -0.78 33.64
N THR A 47 -41.10 -0.82 34.65
CA THR A 47 -40.80 -1.16 36.05
C THR A 47 -39.83 -2.33 36.28
N ASP A 48 -39.73 -3.29 35.34
CA ASP A 48 -38.86 -4.46 35.42
C ASP A 48 -37.43 -4.24 34.91
N GLN A 49 -37.13 -3.11 34.26
CA GLN A 49 -35.83 -2.73 33.67
C GLN A 49 -35.20 -3.87 32.87
N SER A 50 -36.07 -4.59 32.16
CA SER A 50 -35.73 -5.71 31.29
C SER A 50 -34.73 -5.28 30.21
N ALA A 51 -33.80 -6.17 29.86
CA ALA A 51 -32.88 -5.94 28.74
C ALA A 51 -33.58 -5.97 27.37
N ALA A 52 -34.80 -6.52 27.30
CA ALA A 52 -35.68 -6.36 26.15
C ALA A 52 -36.59 -5.16 26.42
N LEU A 53 -36.40 -4.07 25.69
CA LEU A 53 -37.09 -2.81 25.94
C LEU A 53 -38.54 -2.84 25.41
N PRO A 54 -39.48 -2.10 26.03
CA PRO A 54 -40.86 -2.02 25.55
C PRO A 54 -40.97 -1.27 24.22
N SER A 55 -42.04 -1.52 23.46
CA SER A 55 -42.32 -0.80 22.21
C SER A 55 -42.50 0.70 22.48
N GLY A 56 -41.67 1.54 21.85
CA GLY A 56 -41.66 2.99 22.09
C GLY A 56 -40.43 3.46 22.88
N CYS A 57 -39.71 2.51 23.50
CA CYS A 57 -38.31 2.69 23.82
C CYS A 57 -37.52 2.60 22.52
N ASP A 58 -36.86 3.70 22.15
CA ASP A 58 -35.91 3.66 21.06
C ASP A 58 -34.64 2.98 21.59
N GLU A 59 -34.47 1.67 21.31
CA GLU A 59 -33.22 0.95 21.60
C GLU A 59 -32.06 1.72 20.94
N ASP A 60 -30.98 1.96 21.67
CA ASP A 60 -29.77 2.64 21.18
C ASP A 60 -28.57 1.86 21.74
N LEU A 61 -28.12 0.86 20.97
CA LEU A 61 -27.18 -0.14 21.45
C LEU A 61 -25.77 0.44 21.68
N ASP A 62 -25.39 1.46 20.93
CA ASP A 62 -24.06 2.05 20.98
C ASP A 62 -24.00 3.45 21.62
N LEU A 63 -25.16 3.96 22.07
CA LEU A 63 -25.34 5.15 22.89
C LEU A 63 -24.91 6.44 22.19
N ASP A 64 -25.18 6.55 20.89
CA ASP A 64 -24.85 7.73 20.07
C ASP A 64 -26.00 8.75 19.95
N ASN A 65 -27.15 8.45 20.58
CA ASN A 65 -28.42 9.20 20.55
C ASN A 65 -29.20 9.05 19.23
N ILE A 66 -28.89 8.05 18.41
CA ILE A 66 -29.69 7.61 17.28
C ILE A 66 -30.33 6.26 17.64
N PRO A 67 -31.67 6.14 17.57
CA PRO A 67 -32.32 4.86 17.78
C PRO A 67 -31.84 3.79 16.77
N ASP A 68 -31.61 2.55 17.19
CA ASP A 68 -31.22 1.38 16.39
C ASP A 68 -32.07 1.22 15.11
N SER A 69 -33.36 1.60 15.17
CA SER A 69 -34.28 1.55 14.03
C SER A 69 -34.01 2.59 12.92
N LYS A 70 -33.23 3.62 13.24
CA LYS A 70 -32.83 4.75 12.39
C LYS A 70 -31.30 4.84 12.23
N ASP A 71 -30.56 4.03 12.97
CA ASP A 71 -29.10 4.01 12.98
C ASP A 71 -28.56 3.13 11.84
N ASN A 72 -27.73 3.73 10.99
CA ASN A 72 -27.04 3.03 9.91
C ASN A 72 -25.79 2.24 10.38
N CYS A 73 -25.42 2.32 11.66
CA CYS A 73 -24.36 1.55 12.30
C CYS A 73 -24.69 1.15 13.75
N THR A 74 -25.73 0.34 13.95
CA THR A 74 -26.29 -0.12 15.26
C THR A 74 -25.35 -0.71 16.33
N SER A 75 -24.04 -0.75 16.13
CA SER A 75 -23.07 -1.24 17.10
C SER A 75 -21.80 -0.37 17.18
N VAL A 76 -21.76 0.73 16.44
CA VAL A 76 -20.63 1.64 16.31
C VAL A 76 -21.13 3.08 16.24
N ALA A 77 -21.10 3.74 17.40
CA ALA A 77 -21.59 5.10 17.57
C ALA A 77 -21.11 6.06 16.47
N ASN A 78 -22.05 6.61 15.70
CA ASN A 78 -21.84 7.53 14.59
C ASN A 78 -22.99 8.54 14.48
N ALA A 79 -23.11 9.42 15.47
CA ALA A 79 -24.20 10.39 15.58
C ALA A 79 -24.39 11.34 14.36
N ASP A 80 -23.41 11.43 13.45
CA ASP A 80 -23.52 12.17 12.19
C ASP A 80 -24.19 11.38 11.06
N GLN A 81 -24.38 10.07 11.25
CA GLN A 81 -25.04 9.12 10.35
C GLN A 81 -24.51 9.21 8.92
N LYS A 82 -23.20 9.48 8.78
CA LYS A 82 -22.56 9.63 7.47
C LYS A 82 -22.63 8.30 6.71
N ASP A 83 -23.11 8.39 5.48
CA ASP A 83 -23.31 7.30 4.53
C ASP A 83 -22.86 7.84 3.15
N GLY A 84 -21.61 7.56 2.81
CA GLY A 84 -20.91 8.13 1.67
C GLY A 84 -21.42 7.64 0.30
N ASP A 85 -21.86 6.39 0.23
CA ASP A 85 -22.26 5.71 -1.00
C ASP A 85 -23.79 5.55 -1.12
N GLY A 86 -24.54 5.74 -0.03
CA GLY A 86 -25.99 5.71 0.03
C GLY A 86 -26.59 4.31 0.12
N ASP A 87 -25.82 3.31 0.57
CA ASP A 87 -26.28 1.92 0.68
C ASP A 87 -27.03 1.62 2.01
N LYS A 88 -27.08 2.60 2.91
CA LYS A 88 -27.67 2.58 4.27
C LYS A 88 -26.83 1.90 5.34
N LEU A 89 -25.59 1.54 5.05
CA LEU A 89 -24.58 1.26 6.07
C LEU A 89 -23.80 2.56 6.31
N GLY A 90 -23.58 2.91 7.57
CA GLY A 90 -22.80 4.11 7.87
C GLY A 90 -21.30 3.89 7.63
N ASP A 91 -20.60 4.97 7.30
CA ASP A 91 -19.17 4.97 6.99
C ASP A 91 -18.29 4.25 8.05
N LEU A 92 -18.72 4.24 9.32
CA LEU A 92 -17.97 3.62 10.42
C LEU A 92 -18.08 2.09 10.46
N CYS A 93 -19.16 1.53 9.93
CA CYS A 93 -19.44 0.10 9.94
C CYS A 93 -19.45 -0.52 8.52
N ASP A 94 -19.30 0.31 7.49
CA ASP A 94 -19.24 -0.12 6.10
C ASP A 94 -17.84 -0.66 5.71
N GLY A 95 -17.84 -1.78 4.99
CA GLY A 95 -16.65 -2.43 4.44
C GLY A 95 -16.22 -1.92 3.06
N ASP A 96 -17.06 -1.12 2.38
CA ASP A 96 -16.88 -0.64 1.01
C ASP A 96 -17.39 0.81 0.87
N LEU A 97 -16.64 1.76 1.46
CA LEU A 97 -17.08 3.12 1.82
C LEU A 97 -17.56 3.99 0.64
N ASP A 98 -17.23 3.63 -0.60
CA ASP A 98 -17.67 4.34 -1.81
C ASP A 98 -18.51 3.50 -2.78
N GLY A 99 -18.86 2.27 -2.39
CA GLY A 99 -19.79 1.39 -3.10
C GLY A 99 -19.29 0.93 -4.48
N ASP A 100 -17.97 0.93 -4.73
CA ASP A 100 -17.40 0.61 -6.03
C ASP A 100 -17.17 -0.91 -6.25
N GLY A 101 -17.33 -1.71 -5.19
CA GLY A 101 -17.15 -3.15 -5.16
C GLY A 101 -15.77 -3.60 -4.67
N VAL A 102 -14.89 -2.68 -4.26
CA VAL A 102 -13.55 -2.95 -3.73
C VAL A 102 -13.48 -2.60 -2.26
N VAL A 103 -13.44 -3.62 -1.42
CA VAL A 103 -13.35 -3.44 0.04
C VAL A 103 -12.24 -2.46 0.49
N ASN A 104 -12.55 -1.64 1.49
CA ASN A 104 -11.72 -0.56 2.06
C ASN A 104 -10.24 -0.92 2.34
N GLY A 105 -9.94 -2.19 2.61
CA GLY A 105 -8.59 -2.68 2.88
C GLY A 105 -7.74 -2.92 1.62
N ARG A 106 -8.36 -2.96 0.43
CA ARG A 106 -7.71 -3.19 -0.87
C ARG A 106 -7.96 -2.08 -1.88
N ASP A 107 -8.79 -1.11 -1.52
CA ASP A 107 -9.11 0.04 -2.34
C ASP A 107 -8.03 1.13 -2.26
N ASN A 108 -7.53 1.53 -3.43
CA ASN A 108 -6.57 2.63 -3.57
C ASN A 108 -7.23 4.02 -3.61
N CYS A 109 -8.56 4.11 -3.59
CA CYS A 109 -9.34 5.34 -3.44
C CYS A 109 -10.60 5.18 -2.57
N LYS A 110 -10.45 4.67 -1.33
CA LYS A 110 -11.50 4.39 -0.32
C LYS A 110 -12.75 5.28 -0.21
N ALA A 111 -12.72 6.53 -0.67
CA ALA A 111 -13.83 7.47 -0.56
C ALA A 111 -14.26 8.01 -1.93
N MET A 112 -13.83 7.37 -3.03
CA MET A 112 -14.11 7.80 -4.39
C MET A 112 -14.09 6.60 -5.34
N ALA A 113 -15.31 6.19 -5.73
CA ALA A 113 -15.52 5.01 -6.54
C ALA A 113 -14.63 4.95 -7.78
N ASN A 114 -13.80 3.91 -7.87
CA ASN A 114 -12.93 3.61 -8.99
C ASN A 114 -12.80 2.08 -9.19
N PRO A 115 -13.85 1.38 -9.68
CA PRO A 115 -13.90 -0.09 -9.70
C PRO A 115 -12.75 -0.80 -10.45
N ASN A 116 -12.04 -0.07 -11.32
CA ASN A 116 -10.89 -0.58 -12.06
C ASN A 116 -9.55 -0.45 -11.33
N GLN A 117 -9.52 0.26 -10.19
CA GLN A 117 -8.36 0.45 -9.31
C GLN A 117 -7.12 0.96 -10.08
N ALA A 118 -7.35 1.80 -11.10
CA ALA A 118 -6.26 2.32 -11.93
C ALA A 118 -5.29 3.17 -11.10
N ASP A 119 -4.00 2.85 -11.20
CA ASP A 119 -2.88 3.51 -10.52
C ASP A 119 -1.70 3.52 -11.50
N ASP A 120 -1.62 4.57 -12.32
CA ASP A 120 -0.68 4.66 -13.44
C ASP A 120 0.77 4.92 -12.99
N ASP A 121 0.93 5.54 -11.83
CA ASP A 121 2.22 5.93 -11.28
C ASP A 121 2.71 4.99 -10.16
N ARG A 122 1.87 4.06 -9.71
CA ARG A 122 2.18 2.95 -8.81
C ARG A 122 2.50 3.41 -7.39
N ASP A 123 1.96 4.54 -6.98
CA ASP A 123 2.18 5.10 -5.64
C ASP A 123 1.17 4.57 -4.60
N ASN A 124 0.33 3.61 -4.99
CA ASN A 124 -0.76 3.01 -4.23
C ASN A 124 -1.93 3.96 -3.96
N LYS A 125 -2.01 5.11 -4.63
CA LYS A 125 -3.22 5.93 -4.72
C LYS A 125 -3.83 5.77 -6.10
N GLY A 126 -5.13 5.57 -6.16
CA GLY A 126 -5.80 5.46 -7.45
C GLY A 126 -5.82 6.80 -8.18
N ASN A 127 -5.83 6.74 -9.51
CA ASN A 127 -5.86 7.91 -10.40
C ASN A 127 -6.99 8.91 -10.08
N GLY A 128 -8.11 8.46 -9.48
CA GLY A 128 -9.25 9.30 -9.14
C GLY A 128 -9.01 10.19 -7.91
N CYS A 129 -8.26 9.69 -6.93
CA CYS A 129 -8.00 10.34 -5.65
C CYS A 129 -6.54 10.74 -5.45
N ASP A 130 -5.68 10.55 -6.45
CA ASP A 130 -4.31 11.03 -6.44
C ASP A 130 -4.20 12.46 -7.00
N GLU A 131 -3.80 13.39 -6.13
CA GLU A 131 -3.54 14.78 -6.50
C GLU A 131 -2.14 15.00 -7.08
N ARG A 132 -1.21 14.04 -6.92
CA ARG A 132 0.21 14.24 -7.24
C ARG A 132 0.85 12.99 -7.85
N PHE A 133 1.08 13.09 -9.16
CA PHE A 133 1.88 12.13 -9.90
C PHE A 133 3.32 11.95 -9.34
N CYS A 134 3.64 10.73 -8.95
CA CYS A 134 4.84 10.29 -8.26
C CYS A 134 5.19 8.86 -8.69
N PHE A 135 5.76 8.66 -9.88
CA PHE A 135 5.99 7.30 -10.40
C PHE A 135 6.95 6.47 -9.55
N VAL A 136 6.45 5.42 -8.89
CA VAL A 136 7.18 4.56 -7.96
C VAL A 136 7.76 3.33 -8.68
N VAL A 137 9.05 3.11 -8.46
CA VAL A 137 9.77 1.94 -8.98
C VAL A 137 9.99 0.97 -7.84
N ASP A 138 9.51 -0.27 -8.01
CA ASP A 138 9.72 -1.39 -7.08
C ASP A 138 9.34 -1.05 -5.60
N GLY A 139 8.33 -0.20 -5.41
CA GLY A 139 7.81 0.22 -4.09
C GLY A 139 8.60 1.31 -3.37
N ASP A 140 9.60 1.93 -4.01
CA ASP A 140 10.42 2.98 -3.41
C ASP A 140 9.77 4.38 -3.51
N GLU A 141 8.73 4.61 -2.70
CA GLU A 141 7.98 5.88 -2.67
C GLU A 141 8.86 7.11 -2.40
N LYS A 142 9.97 6.94 -1.66
CA LYS A 142 10.87 8.04 -1.30
C LYS A 142 11.60 8.62 -2.51
N ASN A 143 11.81 7.82 -3.54
CA ASN A 143 12.56 8.18 -4.73
C ASN A 143 11.68 8.19 -5.98
N CYS A 144 10.38 8.44 -5.81
CA CYS A 144 9.45 8.47 -6.93
C CYS A 144 9.82 9.54 -7.97
N LEU A 145 9.38 9.29 -9.21
CA LEU A 145 9.72 10.08 -10.38
C LEU A 145 8.58 11.05 -10.72
N ASP A 146 8.57 12.18 -10.01
CA ASP A 146 7.61 13.27 -10.22
C ASP A 146 7.98 14.11 -11.45
N ARG A 147 7.08 14.18 -12.43
CA ARG A 147 7.28 14.87 -13.71
C ARG A 147 7.34 16.39 -13.56
N THR A 148 6.78 16.95 -12.51
CA THR A 148 6.71 18.40 -12.25
C THR A 148 7.99 18.95 -11.60
N THR A 149 8.85 18.07 -11.09
CA THR A 149 10.10 18.45 -10.41
C THR A 149 11.27 18.60 -11.36
N ALA A 150 12.43 19.03 -10.83
CA ALA A 150 13.70 19.05 -11.53
C ALA A 150 14.03 17.68 -12.15
N PHE A 151 14.86 17.64 -13.18
CA PHE A 151 15.27 16.38 -13.79
C PHE A 151 15.88 15.42 -12.76
N GLN A 152 15.45 14.16 -12.78
CA GLN A 152 15.87 13.11 -11.86
C GLN A 152 16.13 11.81 -12.63
N VAL A 153 17.17 11.09 -12.20
CA VAL A 153 17.41 9.70 -12.59
C VAL A 153 17.30 8.79 -11.38
N TYR A 154 16.89 7.55 -11.61
CA TYR A 154 16.76 6.55 -10.56
C TYR A 154 17.19 5.17 -11.06
N SER A 155 17.62 4.33 -10.12
CA SER A 155 17.83 2.91 -10.35
C SER A 155 17.52 2.13 -9.07
N PRO A 156 16.69 1.07 -9.13
CA PRO A 156 16.33 0.30 -7.96
C PRO A 156 17.54 -0.41 -7.35
N SER A 157 17.50 -0.62 -6.04
CA SER A 157 18.49 -1.46 -5.35
C SER A 157 18.24 -2.93 -5.66
N MET A 158 19.29 -3.75 -5.68
CA MET A 158 19.18 -5.14 -6.12
C MET A 158 19.96 -6.11 -5.21
N LYS A 159 19.42 -7.32 -5.07
CA LYS A 159 20.11 -8.47 -4.49
C LYS A 159 20.46 -9.45 -5.59
N VAL A 160 21.72 -9.86 -5.67
CA VAL A 160 22.25 -10.65 -6.77
C VAL A 160 23.18 -11.74 -6.26
N LYS A 161 23.52 -12.71 -7.10
CA LYS A 161 24.59 -13.66 -6.80
C LYS A 161 25.93 -13.14 -7.31
N THR A 162 26.99 -13.37 -6.54
CA THR A 162 28.36 -13.10 -7.00
C THR A 162 28.63 -13.89 -8.31
N GLY A 163 29.23 -13.22 -9.29
CA GLY A 163 29.51 -13.76 -10.63
C GLY A 163 28.36 -13.66 -11.63
N GLU A 164 27.14 -13.30 -11.19
CA GLU A 164 25.99 -13.17 -12.08
C GLU A 164 25.92 -11.76 -12.67
N ALA A 165 26.05 -11.67 -14.00
CA ALA A 165 25.91 -10.42 -14.72
C ALA A 165 24.43 -10.00 -14.81
N PHE A 166 24.15 -8.73 -14.59
CA PHE A 166 22.81 -8.17 -14.74
C PHE A 166 22.84 -6.80 -15.40
N ARG A 167 21.72 -6.44 -16.03
CA ARG A 167 21.51 -5.11 -16.62
C ARG A 167 21.19 -4.09 -15.53
N LEU A 168 21.93 -2.99 -15.48
CA LEU A 168 21.58 -1.84 -14.65
C LEU A 168 20.34 -1.17 -15.24
N ARG A 169 19.29 -0.94 -14.45
CA ARG A 169 18.04 -0.33 -14.96
C ARG A 169 18.12 1.18 -14.77
N LEU A 170 17.87 1.93 -15.84
CA LEU A 170 17.88 3.39 -15.82
C LEU A 170 16.45 3.91 -15.92
N PHE A 171 16.01 4.63 -14.90
CA PHE A 171 14.75 5.36 -14.91
C PHE A 171 14.98 6.86 -14.86
N ALA A 172 14.03 7.65 -15.36
CA ALA A 172 14.01 9.08 -15.16
C ALA A 172 12.59 9.64 -15.11
N ASN A 173 12.41 10.81 -14.49
CA ASN A 173 11.13 11.53 -14.44
C ASN A 173 10.79 12.28 -15.75
N ARG A 174 11.49 11.94 -16.83
CA ARG A 174 11.18 12.35 -18.21
C ARG A 174 11.02 11.09 -19.02
N GLU A 175 10.05 11.09 -19.93
CA GLU A 175 9.83 9.97 -20.83
C GLU A 175 10.24 10.33 -22.25
N ASN A 176 10.70 9.33 -23.00
CA ASN A 176 11.00 9.44 -24.43
C ASN A 176 11.94 10.60 -24.80
N THR A 177 12.77 11.05 -23.84
CA THR A 177 13.63 12.23 -23.94
C THR A 177 15.09 11.81 -24.05
N ALA A 178 15.84 12.44 -24.96
CA ALA A 178 17.25 12.08 -25.16
C ALA A 178 18.09 12.41 -23.91
N LEU A 179 18.75 11.38 -23.37
CA LEU A 179 19.50 11.40 -22.11
C LEU A 179 20.88 10.78 -22.31
N ARG A 180 21.94 11.44 -21.85
CA ARG A 180 23.26 10.84 -21.67
C ARG A 180 23.36 10.24 -20.27
N TYR A 181 23.97 9.07 -20.15
CA TYR A 181 24.21 8.45 -18.85
C TYR A 181 25.68 8.12 -18.63
N ALA A 182 26.09 8.09 -17.37
CA ALA A 182 27.37 7.58 -16.91
C ALA A 182 27.21 6.80 -15.60
N TRP A 183 27.60 5.53 -15.60
CA TRP A 183 27.63 4.65 -14.43
C TRP A 183 29.04 4.60 -13.85
N THR A 184 29.14 4.57 -12.53
CA THR A 184 30.42 4.50 -11.82
C THR A 184 30.25 3.73 -10.52
N VAL A 185 31.11 2.74 -10.27
CA VAL A 185 31.19 2.08 -8.95
C VAL A 185 31.88 3.06 -7.99
N VAL A 186 31.17 3.50 -6.96
CA VAL A 186 31.68 4.49 -5.97
C VAL A 186 32.05 3.86 -4.64
N GLU A 187 31.50 2.70 -4.33
CA GLU A 187 31.87 1.88 -3.18
C GLU A 187 31.78 0.41 -3.57
N ARG A 188 32.73 -0.40 -3.11
CA ARG A 188 32.79 -1.85 -3.35
C ARG A 188 33.60 -2.53 -2.25
N PRO A 189 33.47 -3.86 -2.08
CA PRO A 189 34.32 -4.62 -1.16
C PRO A 189 35.81 -4.44 -1.47
N ASN A 190 36.67 -4.48 -0.46
CA ASN A 190 38.12 -4.20 -0.63
C ASN A 190 38.82 -5.13 -1.63
N ALA A 191 38.39 -6.39 -1.73
CA ALA A 191 38.95 -7.37 -2.66
C ALA A 191 38.39 -7.22 -4.09
N SER A 192 37.32 -6.45 -4.27
CA SER A 192 36.65 -6.30 -5.55
C SER A 192 37.40 -5.39 -6.50
N THR A 193 37.41 -5.79 -7.77
CA THR A 193 37.87 -4.99 -8.91
C THR A 193 36.75 -4.63 -9.87
N ALA A 194 35.51 -5.09 -9.61
CA ALA A 194 34.35 -4.95 -10.47
C ALA A 194 34.17 -3.51 -11.00
N THR A 195 33.83 -3.44 -12.27
CA THR A 195 33.50 -2.20 -12.99
C THR A 195 32.21 -2.42 -13.79
N VAL A 196 31.61 -1.32 -14.23
CA VAL A 196 30.42 -1.38 -15.09
C VAL A 196 30.88 -1.50 -16.54
N GLU A 197 30.39 -2.51 -17.25
CA GLU A 197 30.55 -2.64 -18.70
C GLU A 197 29.61 -1.67 -19.41
N ASN A 198 30.08 -1.06 -20.51
CA ASN A 198 29.35 0.00 -21.23
C ASN A 198 28.85 1.14 -20.31
N PRO A 199 29.73 1.72 -19.48
CA PRO A 199 29.31 2.61 -18.40
C PRO A 199 28.73 3.93 -18.90
N ARG A 200 28.97 4.30 -20.16
CA ARG A 200 28.54 5.57 -20.74
C ARG A 200 27.78 5.36 -22.04
N GLY A 201 26.78 6.19 -22.28
CA GLY A 201 26.02 6.13 -23.51
C GLY A 201 24.92 7.17 -23.57
N SER A 202 24.01 6.95 -24.50
CA SER A 202 22.80 7.76 -24.64
C SER A 202 21.59 6.86 -24.89
N VAL A 203 20.46 7.26 -24.33
CA VAL A 203 19.16 6.61 -24.47
C VAL A 203 18.13 7.64 -24.87
N ARG A 204 16.98 7.17 -25.38
CA ARG A 204 15.85 8.05 -25.73
C ARG A 204 14.52 7.40 -25.42
N LEU A 205 14.31 6.15 -25.84
CA LEU A 205 13.02 5.48 -25.68
C LEU A 205 12.84 4.97 -24.24
N SER A 206 11.66 5.14 -23.68
CA SER A 206 11.30 4.65 -22.34
C SER A 206 9.87 4.10 -22.27
N SER A 207 9.60 3.17 -21.36
CA SER A 207 8.23 2.65 -21.13
C SER A 207 8.05 1.89 -19.80
N PRO A 208 7.08 2.31 -18.96
CA PRO A 208 6.95 3.70 -18.55
C PRO A 208 8.19 4.09 -17.73
N HIS A 209 8.73 5.28 -17.98
CA HIS A 209 9.92 5.85 -17.29
C HIS A 209 11.25 5.06 -17.34
N GLU A 210 11.25 3.73 -17.58
CA GLU A 210 12.45 2.92 -17.74
C GLU A 210 13.01 3.10 -19.15
N TYR A 211 14.26 3.54 -19.24
CA TYR A 211 14.96 3.75 -20.50
C TYR A 211 15.59 2.48 -21.04
N PHE A 212 15.47 2.30 -22.35
CA PHE A 212 16.06 1.17 -23.07
C PHE A 212 17.44 1.52 -23.63
N TYR A 213 18.42 0.70 -23.32
CA TYR A 213 19.74 0.77 -23.95
C TYR A 213 19.68 0.35 -25.41
N LEU A 214 20.63 0.86 -26.19
CA LEU A 214 20.90 0.33 -27.52
C LEU A 214 21.45 -1.10 -27.41
N LYS A 215 21.06 -1.98 -28.35
CA LYS A 215 21.34 -3.44 -28.34
C LYS A 215 22.80 -3.82 -28.00
N ASN A 216 23.77 -3.00 -28.42
CA ASN A 216 25.20 -3.28 -28.23
C ASN A 216 25.87 -2.35 -27.21
N ASN A 217 25.09 -1.60 -26.42
CA ASN A 217 25.58 -0.65 -25.42
C ASN A 217 24.74 -0.76 -24.13
N VAL A 218 24.44 -1.99 -23.72
CA VAL A 218 23.71 -2.28 -22.47
C VAL A 218 24.68 -2.12 -21.32
N ALA A 219 24.35 -1.25 -20.36
CA ALA A 219 25.13 -1.10 -19.14
C ALA A 219 24.92 -2.32 -18.24
N THR A 220 26.00 -3.06 -17.99
CA THR A 220 25.97 -4.34 -17.28
C THR A 220 26.92 -4.29 -16.11
N PHE A 221 26.53 -4.89 -14.98
CA PHE A 221 27.39 -5.05 -13.83
C PHE A 221 27.43 -6.52 -13.40
N THR A 222 28.61 -6.94 -12.94
CA THR A 222 28.86 -8.27 -12.39
C THR A 222 29.64 -8.07 -11.09
N ALA A 223 29.06 -8.49 -9.96
CA ALA A 223 29.78 -8.50 -8.70
C ALA A 223 30.82 -9.63 -8.73
N ASP A 224 32.10 -9.33 -8.53
CA ASP A 224 33.19 -10.33 -8.51
C ASP A 224 33.41 -10.92 -7.11
N GLU A 225 33.05 -10.16 -6.08
CA GLU A 225 33.11 -10.52 -4.66
C GLU A 225 31.74 -10.39 -3.97
N PRO A 226 31.46 -11.18 -2.92
CA PRO A 226 30.29 -10.95 -2.07
C PRO A 226 30.40 -9.63 -1.29
N GLY A 227 29.24 -9.06 -0.95
CA GLY A 227 29.12 -7.85 -0.16
C GLY A 227 28.34 -6.74 -0.86
N THR A 228 28.51 -5.52 -0.37
CA THR A 228 27.72 -4.36 -0.82
C THR A 228 28.53 -3.49 -1.78
N TYR A 229 27.88 -3.11 -2.87
CA TYR A 229 28.37 -2.17 -3.86
C TYR A 229 27.45 -0.95 -3.90
N LYS A 230 28.04 0.23 -4.06
CA LYS A 230 27.32 1.45 -4.39
C LYS A 230 27.68 1.85 -5.81
N ILE A 231 26.67 1.91 -6.68
CA ILE A 231 26.85 2.26 -8.08
C ILE A 231 26.09 3.56 -8.33
N LYS A 232 26.80 4.59 -8.77
CA LYS A 232 26.25 5.88 -9.10
C LYS A 232 25.88 5.92 -10.58
N VAL A 233 24.66 6.36 -10.88
CA VAL A 233 24.27 6.81 -12.21
C VAL A 233 24.24 8.33 -12.24
N GLN A 234 24.83 8.92 -13.27
CA GLN A 234 24.65 10.32 -13.63
C GLN A 234 23.86 10.38 -14.93
N GLY A 235 22.81 11.18 -14.95
CA GLY A 235 22.03 11.46 -16.14
C GLY A 235 22.12 12.93 -16.51
N GLU A 236 22.16 13.24 -17.80
CA GLU A 236 22.09 14.60 -18.34
C GLU A 236 21.22 14.63 -19.60
N LEU A 237 20.17 15.46 -19.61
CA LEU A 237 19.35 15.68 -20.80
C LEU A 237 20.22 16.27 -21.92
N VAL A 238 20.07 15.73 -23.14
CA VAL A 238 20.83 16.20 -24.31
C VAL A 238 20.42 17.61 -24.75
N PHE A 239 19.18 17.98 -24.44
CA PHE A 239 18.61 19.30 -24.73
C PHE A 239 18.06 19.91 -23.43
N ALA A 240 17.80 21.22 -23.46
CA ALA A 240 17.15 21.89 -22.34
C ALA A 240 15.83 21.19 -21.99
N ASP A 241 15.56 21.09 -20.70
CA ASP A 241 14.33 20.49 -20.19
C ASP A 241 13.13 21.30 -20.69
N GLN A 242 12.27 20.68 -21.49
CA GLN A 242 11.10 21.34 -22.07
C GLN A 242 9.98 21.52 -21.04
N VAL A 243 9.97 20.71 -19.97
CA VAL A 243 8.99 20.83 -18.88
C VAL A 243 9.39 21.97 -17.96
N ASN A 244 10.68 22.05 -17.67
CA ASN A 244 11.22 22.89 -16.61
C ASN A 244 12.54 23.55 -17.04
N PRO A 245 12.52 24.52 -17.98
CA PRO A 245 13.73 25.07 -18.60
C PRO A 245 14.68 25.78 -17.61
N SER A 246 14.15 26.22 -16.47
CA SER A 246 14.90 26.89 -15.40
C SER A 246 15.64 25.93 -14.47
N PHE A 247 15.37 24.63 -14.56
CA PHE A 247 15.94 23.62 -13.67
C PHE A 247 17.20 22.96 -14.27
N PRO A 248 18.09 22.41 -13.44
CA PRO A 248 19.26 21.67 -13.93
C PRO A 248 18.84 20.50 -14.83
N SER A 249 19.50 20.37 -15.97
CA SER A 249 19.32 19.25 -16.91
C SER A 249 20.09 17.98 -16.50
N ALA A 250 20.79 18.01 -15.36
CA ALA A 250 21.62 16.91 -14.89
C ALA A 250 21.28 16.52 -13.45
N ASN A 251 21.32 15.21 -13.18
CA ASN A 251 21.06 14.64 -11.87
C ASN A 251 21.88 13.36 -11.68
N SER A 252 22.03 12.90 -10.45
CA SER A 252 22.65 11.61 -10.16
C SER A 252 22.01 10.90 -8.99
N TYR A 253 22.03 9.58 -9.05
CA TYR A 253 21.50 8.70 -8.01
C TYR A 253 22.48 7.57 -7.69
N VAL A 254 22.50 7.10 -6.45
CA VAL A 254 23.38 6.00 -6.01
C VAL A 254 22.52 4.81 -5.61
N MET A 255 22.56 3.75 -6.41
CA MET A 255 21.90 2.49 -6.10
C MET A 255 22.77 1.59 -5.22
N THR A 256 22.13 0.66 -4.52
CA THR A 256 22.81 -0.36 -3.73
C THR A 256 22.65 -1.72 -4.40
N VAL A 257 23.76 -2.45 -4.54
CA VAL A 257 23.75 -3.86 -4.95
C VAL A 257 24.32 -4.68 -3.81
N THR A 258 23.60 -5.70 -3.37
CA THR A 258 24.07 -6.68 -2.39
C THR A 258 24.29 -8.00 -3.09
N ALA A 259 25.54 -8.47 -3.11
CA ALA A 259 25.94 -9.72 -3.74
C ALA A 259 26.17 -10.80 -2.67
N ASP A 260 25.49 -11.93 -2.82
CA ASP A 260 25.64 -13.11 -1.95
C ASP A 260 26.36 -14.26 -2.70
N GLY A 261 27.07 -15.10 -1.96
CA GLY A 261 27.74 -16.31 -2.49
C GLY A 261 29.25 -16.30 -2.30
N GLU A 262 29.93 -17.25 -2.95
CA GLU A 262 31.39 -17.36 -2.90
C GLU A 262 32.05 -16.39 -3.89
N SER A 263 33.28 -15.97 -3.57
CA SER A 263 34.11 -15.16 -4.45
C SER A 263 34.38 -15.91 -5.77
N THR A 264 34.33 -15.18 -6.89
CA THR A 264 34.72 -15.72 -8.21
C THR A 264 36.22 -15.59 -8.48
N GLY A 265 36.99 -15.09 -7.51
CA GLY A 265 38.43 -14.90 -7.58
C GLY A 265 39.21 -16.23 -7.59
N GLY A 266 39.40 -16.79 -8.78
CA GLY A 266 40.24 -17.96 -8.99
C GLY A 266 41.72 -17.69 -8.71
N CYS A 267 42.24 -18.27 -7.63
CA CYS A 267 43.64 -18.70 -7.52
C CYS A 267 43.68 -20.24 -7.59
N SER A 268 43.67 -20.81 -8.79
CA SER A 268 44.09 -22.20 -8.98
C SER A 268 45.62 -22.24 -9.06
N VAL A 269 46.27 -22.62 -7.96
CA VAL A 269 47.67 -23.05 -7.95
C VAL A 269 47.86 -24.20 -6.97
N GLY A 270 48.39 -25.32 -7.50
CA GLY A 270 49.12 -26.32 -6.71
C GLY A 270 48.34 -27.59 -6.38
N GLY A 271 48.49 -28.60 -7.23
CA GLY A 271 47.84 -29.90 -7.13
C GLY A 271 48.02 -30.64 -5.81
N HIS A 272 46.99 -31.41 -5.47
CA HIS A 272 47.09 -32.54 -4.56
C HIS A 272 46.68 -33.80 -5.31
N GLY A 273 47.53 -34.81 -5.19
CA GLY A 273 47.55 -35.99 -6.03
C GLY A 273 46.28 -36.83 -5.99
N SER A 274 46.07 -37.53 -7.10
CA SER A 274 45.13 -38.64 -7.23
C SER A 274 45.28 -39.60 -6.05
N SER A 275 44.27 -39.65 -5.18
CA SER A 275 43.99 -40.83 -4.38
C SER A 275 42.84 -41.57 -5.03
N ALA A 276 43.18 -42.65 -5.72
CA ALA A 276 42.23 -43.65 -6.18
C ALA A 276 41.61 -44.34 -4.95
N SER A 277 40.33 -44.12 -4.70
CA SER A 277 39.55 -44.91 -3.77
C SER A 277 38.98 -46.13 -4.51
N LEU A 278 39.62 -47.28 -4.29
CA LEU A 278 39.02 -48.60 -4.50
C LEU A 278 37.79 -48.74 -3.58
N GLY A 279 36.61 -48.97 -4.17
CA GLY A 279 35.36 -49.23 -3.45
C GLY A 279 34.58 -50.37 -4.10
N LEU A 280 34.83 -51.56 -3.56
CA LEU A 280 34.39 -52.91 -3.91
C LEU A 280 32.87 -53.07 -4.25
N LEU A 281 32.56 -53.59 -5.45
CA LEU A 281 31.25 -54.14 -5.82
C LEU A 281 31.19 -55.62 -5.42
N LEU A 282 30.45 -55.96 -4.36
CA LEU A 282 30.07 -57.35 -4.07
C LEU A 282 28.67 -57.63 -4.63
N ALA A 283 28.62 -58.43 -5.69
CA ALA A 283 27.40 -59.05 -6.20
C ALA A 283 27.19 -60.39 -5.49
N LEU A 284 26.02 -60.58 -4.87
CA LEU A 284 25.54 -61.88 -4.41
C LEU A 284 24.11 -62.08 -4.92
N SER A 285 23.99 -63.01 -5.84
CA SER A 285 22.78 -63.58 -6.40
C SER A 285 22.20 -64.65 -5.46
N LEU A 286 20.86 -64.80 -5.45
CA LEU A 286 20.08 -66.05 -5.29
C LEU A 286 18.57 -65.65 -5.29
N LEU A 287 17.84 -65.85 -6.39
CA LEU A 287 17.02 -67.04 -6.74
C LEU A 287 15.64 -67.09 -6.06
N ALA A 288 14.58 -66.86 -6.83
CA ALA A 288 13.37 -67.69 -6.80
C ALA A 288 12.51 -67.46 -8.06
N LEU A 289 12.34 -68.53 -8.84
CA LEU A 289 11.41 -68.63 -9.96
C LEU A 289 9.95 -68.52 -9.49
N ARG A 290 9.06 -67.96 -10.31
CA ARG A 290 7.89 -68.68 -10.81
C ARG A 290 7.25 -68.03 -12.04
N ARG A 291 6.70 -68.94 -12.84
CA ARG A 291 6.30 -68.90 -14.25
C ARG A 291 4.79 -68.62 -14.36
N ALA A 292 4.35 -67.79 -15.31
CA ALA A 292 3.11 -67.96 -16.10
C ALA A 292 3.02 -66.82 -17.15
N ARG A 293 3.30 -67.09 -18.43
CA ARG A 293 2.32 -67.25 -19.54
C ARG A 293 1.41 -66.02 -19.72
N ARG A 294 1.71 -65.14 -20.69
CA ARG A 294 1.18 -65.09 -22.08
C ARG A 294 -0.32 -64.86 -22.17
N GLN A 295 -0.70 -63.66 -22.64
CA GLN A 295 -1.69 -63.34 -23.69
C GLN A 295 -1.77 -61.80 -23.72
N SER A 296 -1.20 -61.18 -24.75
CA SER A 296 -1.90 -60.57 -25.92
C SER A 296 -2.52 -59.22 -25.57
#